data_AF-A0A2S4NB34-F1
#
_entry.id   AF-A0A2S4NB34-F1
#
_cell.length_a   1.000
_cell.length_b   1.000
_cell.length_c   1.000
_cell.angle_alpha   90.00
_cell.angle_beta   90.00
_cell.angle_gamma   90.00
#
_symmetry.space_group_name_H-M   'P 1'
#
loop_
_entity.id
_entity.type
_entity.pdbx_description
1 polymer ?
#
loop_
_entity_poly.entity_id
_entity_poly.type
_entity_poly.pdbx_seq_one_letter_code
_entity_poly.pdbx_strand_id
1 'polypeptide(L)'
;MKKDKFLLDEETDNRTFGQKLADKVADFGGSWTFIISFLAFISIWIGSNVYFLANKGFDPYPFILLNLILSCIAALQAPIIMMSQNRQEEKDRERAKRDFEINLQAENEIRLLHKKLDKLMAYHKLHDL
;
A
#
# COMPACT_ATOMS: atom_id res chain seq x y z
N MET A 1 8.45 26.57 -14.35
CA MET A 1 8.71 26.20 -12.94
C MET A 1 7.59 26.51 -11.94
N LYS A 2 6.75 27.56 -12.08
CA LYS A 2 5.61 27.79 -11.16
C LYS A 2 4.26 27.25 -11.66
N LYS A 3 4.16 26.88 -12.94
CA LYS A 3 2.92 26.42 -13.58
C LYS A 3 2.64 24.92 -13.36
N ASP A 4 3.68 24.13 -13.16
CA ASP A 4 3.59 22.67 -13.01
C ASP A 4 3.09 22.24 -11.62
N LYS A 5 3.26 23.10 -10.60
CA LYS A 5 2.79 22.84 -9.23
C LYS A 5 1.27 23.06 -9.07
N PHE A 6 0.62 23.74 -10.00
CA PHE A 6 -0.82 24.03 -9.95
C PHE A 6 -1.68 22.90 -10.57
N LEU A 7 -1.05 21.93 -11.24
CA LEU A 7 -1.72 20.85 -11.96
C LEU A 7 -1.78 19.54 -11.16
N LEU A 8 -1.30 19.53 -9.90
CA LEU A 8 -1.17 18.32 -9.07
C LEU A 8 -2.17 18.20 -7.92
N ASP A 9 -3.03 19.20 -7.69
CA ASP A 9 -3.90 19.27 -6.50
C ASP A 9 -5.41 19.13 -6.78
N GLU A 10 -5.80 18.74 -8.00
CA GLU A 10 -7.19 18.37 -8.31
C GLU A 10 -7.34 16.93 -8.81
N GLU A 11 -6.61 15.97 -8.20
CA GLU A 11 -7.22 14.63 -8.07
C GLU A 11 -8.33 14.74 -7.03
N THR A 12 -9.52 15.11 -7.52
CA THR A 12 -10.76 14.90 -6.78
C THR A 12 -10.78 13.45 -6.30
N ASP A 13 -10.65 13.27 -4.99
CA ASP A 13 -10.69 12.00 -4.28
C ASP A 13 -12.09 11.37 -4.44
N ASN A 14 -12.34 10.83 -5.64
CA ASN A 14 -13.51 10.03 -6.01
C ASN A 14 -13.39 8.61 -5.46
N ARG A 15 -12.66 8.42 -4.34
CA ARG A 15 -12.60 7.12 -3.69
C ARG A 15 -13.93 6.85 -3.01
N THR A 16 -14.61 5.83 -3.51
CA THR A 16 -15.83 5.28 -2.92
C THR A 16 -15.58 4.90 -1.46
N PHE A 17 -16.61 4.99 -0.61
CA PHE A 17 -16.52 4.70 0.82
C PHE A 17 -15.89 3.32 1.11
N GLY A 18 -16.14 2.34 0.23
CA GLY A 18 -15.54 1.00 0.30
C GLY A 18 -14.02 1.00 0.09
N GLN A 19 -13.49 1.85 -0.79
CA GLN A 19 -12.04 1.96 -1.01
C GLN A 19 -11.34 2.59 0.21
N LYS A 20 -11.95 3.61 0.82
CA LYS A 20 -11.43 4.22 2.06
C LYS A 20 -11.48 3.26 3.23
N LEU A 21 -12.54 2.46 3.34
CA LEU A 21 -12.65 1.44 4.37
C LEU A 21 -11.63 0.32 4.16
N ALA A 22 -11.42 -0.13 2.92
CA ALA A 22 -10.41 -1.13 2.58
C ALA A 22 -8.98 -0.68 2.90
N ASP A 23 -8.61 0.59 2.61
CA ASP A 23 -7.31 1.16 3.01
C ASP A 23 -7.12 1.07 4.51
N LYS A 24 -8.14 1.52 5.26
CA LYS A 24 -8.10 1.57 6.72
C LYS A 24 -8.05 0.17 7.34
N VAL A 25 -8.74 -0.81 6.75
CA VAL A 25 -8.70 -2.20 7.19
C VAL A 25 -7.36 -2.85 6.85
N ALA A 26 -6.76 -2.55 5.69
CA ALA A 26 -5.44 -3.04 5.33
C ALA A 26 -4.34 -2.50 6.27
N ASP A 27 -4.37 -1.19 6.54
CA ASP A 27 -3.43 -0.55 7.47
C ASP A 27 -3.63 -1.05 8.91
N PHE A 28 -4.88 -1.28 9.32
CA PHE A 28 -5.20 -1.78 10.66
C PHE A 28 -4.83 -3.25 10.83
N GLY A 29 -5.09 -4.08 9.82
CA GLY A 29 -4.81 -5.52 9.82
C GLY A 29 -3.31 -5.86 9.89
N GLY A 30 -2.44 -4.95 9.43
CA GLY A 30 -0.98 -5.10 9.49
C GLY A 30 -0.31 -4.61 10.79
N SER A 31 -1.06 -3.98 11.70
CA SER A 31 -0.47 -3.40 12.91
C SER A 31 -0.33 -4.42 14.05
N TRP A 32 0.80 -4.37 14.76
CA TRP A 32 1.02 -5.11 16.02
C TRP A 32 -0.06 -4.83 17.06
N THR A 33 -0.64 -3.62 17.07
CA THR A 33 -1.71 -3.26 18.00
C THR A 33 -3.01 -4.03 17.74
N PHE A 34 -3.31 -4.37 16.48
CA PHE A 34 -4.50 -5.15 16.12
C PHE A 34 -4.37 -6.60 16.60
N ILE A 35 -3.20 -7.20 16.39
CA ILE A 35 -2.92 -8.58 16.84
C ILE A 35 -3.09 -8.69 18.35
N ILE A 36 -2.52 -7.75 19.12
CA ILE A 36 -2.61 -7.75 20.59
C ILE A 36 -4.06 -7.52 21.05
N SER A 37 -4.77 -6.56 20.45
CA SER A 37 -6.20 -6.31 20.72
C SER A 37 -7.07 -7.54 20.46
N PHE A 38 -6.83 -8.23 19.34
CA PHE A 38 -7.60 -9.40 18.94
C PHE A 38 -7.36 -10.59 19.87
N LEU A 39 -6.11 -10.82 20.27
CA LEU A 39 -5.76 -11.84 21.28
C LEU A 39 -6.36 -11.51 22.64
N ALA A 40 -6.36 -10.25 23.06
CA ALA A 40 -7.01 -9.81 24.29
C ALA A 40 -8.53 -10.05 24.24
N PHE A 41 -9.19 -9.71 23.12
CA PHE A 41 -10.62 -9.97 22.92
C PHE A 41 -10.95 -11.46 23.01
N ILE A 42 -10.20 -12.33 22.34
CA ILE A 42 -10.37 -13.78 22.41
C ILE A 42 -10.18 -14.27 23.85
N SER A 43 -9.16 -13.78 24.55
CA SER A 43 -8.88 -14.16 25.93
C SER A 43 -10.00 -13.75 26.89
N ILE A 44 -10.55 -12.54 26.71
CA ILE A 44 -11.72 -12.05 27.47
C ILE A 44 -12.97 -12.88 27.16
N TRP A 45 -13.18 -13.25 25.90
CA TRP A 45 -14.32 -14.06 25.48
C TRP A 45 -14.28 -15.46 26.10
N ILE A 46 -13.12 -16.11 26.05
CA ILE A 46 -12.89 -17.41 26.70
C ILE A 46 -13.07 -17.28 28.21
N GLY A 47 -12.45 -16.29 28.85
CA GLY A 47 -12.58 -16.07 30.30
C GLY A 47 -14.02 -15.82 30.74
N SER A 48 -14.77 -15.00 29.99
CA SER A 48 -16.19 -14.71 30.23
C SER A 48 -17.04 -15.96 30.04
N ASN A 49 -16.81 -16.76 28.99
CA ASN A 49 -17.53 -18.01 28.77
C ASN A 49 -17.25 -19.03 29.87
N VAL A 50 -15.99 -19.19 30.31
CA VAL A 50 -15.64 -20.10 31.41
C VAL A 50 -16.33 -19.69 32.72
N TYR A 51 -16.39 -18.39 33.03
CA TYR A 51 -17.10 -17.88 34.20
C TYR A 51 -18.63 -18.08 34.09
N PHE A 52 -19.20 -17.89 32.89
CA PHE A 52 -20.63 -18.01 32.63
C PHE A 52 -21.10 -19.49 32.48
N LEU A 53 -20.19 -20.40 32.12
CA LEU A 53 -20.42 -21.84 32.05
C LEU A 53 -20.84 -22.43 33.40
N ALA A 54 -20.47 -21.78 34.51
CA ALA A 54 -20.92 -22.15 35.85
C ALA A 54 -22.42 -21.90 36.09
N ASN A 55 -23.09 -21.04 35.29
CA ASN A 55 -24.46 -20.58 35.56
C ASN A 55 -25.48 -20.87 34.45
N LYS A 56 -25.08 -20.86 33.17
CA LYS A 56 -25.89 -21.26 32.00
C LYS A 56 -25.00 -21.17 30.74
N GLY A 57 -24.51 -22.28 30.23
CA GLY A 57 -23.54 -22.32 29.13
C GLY A 57 -24.05 -21.64 27.85
N PHE A 58 -23.56 -20.44 27.58
CA PHE A 58 -23.86 -19.68 26.36
C PHE A 58 -23.01 -20.19 25.17
N ASP A 59 -21.81 -20.75 25.43
CA ASP A 59 -20.96 -21.47 24.45
C ASP A 59 -20.10 -22.57 25.15
N PRO A 60 -20.62 -23.80 25.33
CA PRO A 60 -19.88 -24.90 25.94
C PRO A 60 -18.64 -25.28 25.12
N TYR A 61 -17.62 -25.83 25.79
CA TYR A 61 -16.45 -26.39 25.12
C TYR A 61 -16.91 -27.43 24.08
N PRO A 62 -16.58 -27.29 22.77
CA PRO A 62 -15.37 -26.70 22.19
C PRO A 62 -15.51 -25.29 21.54
N PHE A 63 -16.38 -24.40 22.05
CA PHE A 63 -16.58 -23.03 21.57
C PHE A 63 -16.97 -22.93 20.08
N ILE A 64 -18.12 -23.51 19.72
CA ILE A 64 -18.55 -23.65 18.32
C ILE A 64 -18.81 -22.29 17.66
N LEU A 65 -19.34 -21.32 18.40
CA LEU A 65 -19.65 -19.99 17.88
C LEU A 65 -18.37 -19.18 17.62
N LEU A 66 -17.42 -19.23 18.55
CA LEU A 66 -16.12 -18.58 18.36
C LEU A 66 -15.39 -19.16 17.15
N ASN A 67 -15.38 -20.49 17.02
CA ASN A 67 -14.74 -21.17 15.90
C ASN A 67 -15.36 -20.77 14.55
N LEU A 68 -16.70 -20.67 14.48
CA LEU A 68 -17.41 -20.25 13.27
C LEU A 68 -17.04 -18.82 12.85
N ILE A 69 -17.02 -17.89 13.81
CA ILE A 69 -16.69 -16.49 13.54
C ILE A 69 -15.24 -16.36 13.06
N LEU A 70 -14.29 -17.02 13.74
CA LEU A 70 -12.88 -17.00 13.35
C LEU A 70 -12.65 -17.58 11.95
N SER A 71 -13.32 -18.68 11.63
CA SER A 71 -13.23 -19.31 10.30
C SER A 71 -13.76 -18.39 9.20
N CYS A 72 -14.86 -17.69 9.45
CA CYS A 72 -15.41 -16.71 8.49
C CYS A 72 -14.45 -15.53 8.28
N ILE A 73 -13.88 -14.98 9.36
CA ILE A 73 -12.90 -13.89 9.29
C ILE A 73 -11.66 -14.34 8.48
N ALA A 74 -11.12 -15.52 8.79
CA ALA A 74 -9.95 -16.07 8.09
C ALA A 74 -10.22 -16.30 6.60
N ALA A 75 -11.41 -16.80 6.23
CA ALA A 75 -11.80 -17.00 4.83
C ALA A 75 -11.84 -15.68 4.04
N LEU A 76 -12.24 -14.57 4.69
CA LEU A 76 -12.28 -13.24 4.06
C LEU A 76 -10.91 -12.53 4.05
N GLN A 77 -9.93 -12.96 4.84
CA GLN A 77 -8.61 -12.32 4.89
C GLN A 77 -7.85 -12.45 3.57
N ALA A 78 -7.78 -13.65 2.98
CA ALA A 78 -7.05 -13.89 1.75
C ALA A 78 -7.45 -12.97 0.57
N PRO A 79 -8.75 -12.80 0.23
CA PRO A 79 -9.15 -11.90 -0.84
C PRO A 79 -8.94 -10.42 -0.49
N ILE A 80 -9.11 -10.01 0.77
CA ILE A 80 -8.83 -8.62 1.19
C ILE A 80 -7.34 -8.30 1.03
N ILE A 81 -6.47 -9.22 1.45
CA ILE A 81 -5.02 -9.11 1.28
C ILE A 81 -4.68 -9.04 -0.21
N MET A 82 -5.27 -9.91 -1.05
CA MET A 82 -5.06 -9.92 -2.49
C MET A 82 -5.54 -8.63 -3.17
N MET A 83 -6.67 -8.07 -2.75
CA MET A 83 -7.16 -6.77 -3.25
C MET A 83 -6.22 -5.62 -2.85
N SER A 84 -5.70 -5.63 -1.61
CA SER A 84 -4.72 -4.66 -1.14
C SER A 84 -3.41 -4.77 -1.92
N GLN A 85 -2.97 -6.00 -2.21
CA GLN A 85 -1.77 -6.28 -3.00
C GLN A 85 -1.92 -5.82 -4.45
N ASN A 86 -3.00 -6.20 -5.14
CA ASN A 86 -3.25 -5.80 -6.53
C ASN A 86 -3.20 -4.27 -6.71
N ARG A 87 -3.74 -3.52 -5.75
CA ARG A 87 -3.68 -2.06 -5.79
C ARG A 87 -2.28 -1.51 -5.54
N GLN A 88 -1.52 -2.11 -4.63
CA GLN A 88 -0.14 -1.69 -4.38
C GLN A 88 0.73 -1.95 -5.61
N GLU A 89 0.56 -3.11 -6.26
CA GLU A 89 1.25 -3.46 -7.51
C GLU A 89 0.93 -2.49 -8.65
N GLU A 90 -0.33 -2.03 -8.77
CA GLU A 90 -0.71 -1.05 -9.78
C GLU A 90 0.03 0.28 -9.58
N LYS A 91 0.07 0.79 -8.33
CA LYS A 91 0.82 2.01 -7.98
C LYS A 91 2.32 1.83 -8.22
N ASP A 92 2.87 0.68 -7.86
CA ASP A 92 4.30 0.38 -8.04
C ASP A 92 4.65 0.30 -9.54
N ARG A 93 3.76 -0.25 -10.36
CA ARG A 93 3.89 -0.30 -11.83
C ARG A 93 3.87 1.10 -12.44
N GLU A 94 2.99 1.99 -11.99
CA GLU A 94 2.96 3.38 -12.45
C GLU A 94 4.22 4.14 -12.05
N ARG A 95 4.68 3.96 -10.81
CA ARG A 95 5.95 4.55 -10.34
C ARG A 95 7.12 4.08 -11.22
N ALA A 96 7.21 2.78 -11.49
CA ALA A 96 8.26 2.21 -12.33
C ALA A 96 8.26 2.77 -13.77
N LYS A 97 7.08 3.00 -14.35
CA LYS A 97 6.96 3.65 -15.67
C LYS A 97 7.50 5.08 -15.65
N ARG A 98 7.14 5.88 -14.64
CA ARG A 98 7.64 7.25 -14.52
C ARG A 98 9.14 7.29 -14.31
N ASP A 99 9.67 6.41 -13.47
CA ASP A 99 11.11 6.32 -13.23
C ASP A 99 11.86 5.98 -14.53
N PHE A 100 11.30 5.09 -15.37
CA PHE A 100 11.84 4.77 -16.68
C PHE A 100 11.83 5.97 -17.64
N GLU A 101 10.72 6.72 -17.71
CA GLU A 101 10.61 7.92 -18.55
C GLU A 101 11.60 9.01 -18.15
N ILE A 102 11.76 9.26 -16.84
CA ILE A 102 12.75 10.22 -16.31
C ILE A 102 14.17 9.78 -16.71
N ASN A 103 14.48 8.49 -16.60
CA ASN A 103 15.80 7.98 -16.96
C ASN A 103 16.09 8.15 -18.46
N LEU A 104 15.10 7.89 -19.31
CA LEU A 104 15.21 8.11 -20.76
C LEU A 104 15.43 9.59 -21.10
N GLN A 105 14.73 10.49 -20.39
CA GLN A 105 14.94 11.92 -20.55
C GLN A 105 16.37 12.32 -20.13
N ALA A 106 16.86 11.82 -19.01
CA ALA A 106 18.22 12.07 -18.54
C ALA A 106 19.27 11.59 -19.53
N GLU A 107 19.10 10.40 -20.14
CA GLU A 107 19.99 9.90 -21.19
C GLU A 107 20.05 10.87 -22.38
N ASN A 108 18.89 11.35 -22.83
CA ASN A 108 18.80 12.30 -23.93
C ASN A 108 19.49 13.64 -23.60
N GLU A 109 19.30 14.16 -22.40
CA GLU A 109 19.96 15.39 -21.94
C GLU A 109 21.49 15.23 -21.89
N ILE A 110 21.99 14.10 -21.40
CA ILE A 110 23.43 13.79 -21.40
C ILE A 110 23.98 13.69 -22.83
N ARG A 111 23.25 13.05 -23.75
CA ARG A 111 23.62 12.95 -25.17
C ARG A 111 23.68 14.33 -25.83
N LEU A 112 22.76 15.24 -25.47
CA LEU A 112 22.77 16.62 -25.96
C LEU A 112 23.94 17.42 -25.38
N LEU A 113 24.28 17.23 -24.10
CA LEU A 113 25.46 17.85 -23.49
C LEU A 113 26.75 17.37 -24.16
N HIS A 114 26.89 16.08 -24.44
CA HIS A 114 28.03 15.53 -25.20
C HIS A 114 28.16 16.20 -26.58
N LYS A 115 27.07 16.29 -27.34
CA LYS A 115 27.09 16.97 -28.65
C LYS A 115 27.50 18.44 -28.57
N LYS A 116 27.13 19.14 -27.49
CA LYS A 116 27.55 20.54 -27.27
C LYS A 116 29.04 20.62 -26.94
N LEU A 117 29.54 19.73 -26.09
CA LEU A 117 30.96 19.64 -25.74
C LEU A 117 31.82 19.36 -26.99
N ASP A 118 31.42 18.39 -27.82
CA ASP A 118 32.13 18.05 -29.06
C ASP A 118 32.25 19.26 -30.01
N LYS A 119 31.17 20.04 -30.14
CA LYS A 119 31.17 21.27 -30.94
C LYS A 119 32.12 22.34 -30.40
N LEU A 120 32.15 22.53 -29.08
CA LEU A 120 33.06 23.49 -28.44
C LEU A 120 34.52 23.05 -28.60
N MET A 121 34.82 21.76 -28.42
CA MET A 121 36.16 21.21 -28.64
C MET A 121 36.59 21.39 -30.11
N ALA A 122 35.70 21.16 -31.06
CA ALA A 122 36.00 21.39 -32.48
C ALA A 122 36.31 22.86 -32.78
N TYR A 123 35.54 23.80 -32.20
CA TYR A 123 35.79 25.23 -32.37
C TYR A 123 37.15 25.66 -31.79
N HIS A 124 37.49 25.19 -30.59
CA HIS A 124 38.78 25.48 -29.97
C HIS A 124 39.94 24.97 -30.83
N LYS A 125 39.84 23.74 -31.34
CA LYS A 125 40.86 23.12 -32.21
C LYS A 125 41.07 23.85 -33.54
N LEU A 126 40.04 24.53 -34.04
CA LEU A 126 40.10 25.36 -35.25
C LEU A 126 40.71 26.76 -35.00
N HIS A 127 40.65 27.26 -33.77
CA HIS A 127 41.22 28.56 -33.40
C HIS A 127 42.72 28.48 -33.03
N ASP A 128 43.22 27.30 -32.65
CA ASP A 128 44.63 27.06 -32.33
C ASP A 128 45.50 26.69 -33.56
N LEU A 129 44.92 26.70 -34.77
CA LEU A 129 45.56 26.42 -36.07
C LEU A 129 45.73 27.71 -36.89
#